data_AF-A0A4P6WHK9-F1
#
_entry.id   AF-A0A4P6WHK9-F1
#
_cell.length_a   1.000
_cell.length_b   1.000
_cell.length_c   1.000
_cell.angle_alpha   90.00
_cell.angle_beta   90.00
_cell.angle_gamma   90.00
#
_symmetry.space_group_name_H-M   'P 1'
#
loop_
_entity.id
_entity.type
_entity.pdbx_description
1 polymer ?
#
loop_
_entity_poly.entity_id
_entity_poly.type
_entity_poly.pdbx_seq_one_letter_code
_entity_poly.pdbx_strand_id
1 'polypeptide(L)'
;MSDSNEKPFSGGTVRHGVTMSGWLSSRSVKLAACVLASQMVLTGITGAYIKLTAPEIVVFDMKGTIDLFMQQSAQLQLDEDKAKALTSRFNTAMSDSLNEWQTSHNAIILVKPAAVSPLPDITTEIRSDIARRTQEGQ
;
A
#
# COMPACT_ATOMS: atom_id res chain seq x y z
N MET A 1 -69.50 61.59 29.83
CA MET A 1 -69.90 60.71 28.72
C MET A 1 -68.62 60.17 28.14
N SER A 2 -68.25 58.91 28.10
CA SER A 2 -68.69 57.57 28.53
C SER A 2 -67.54 56.69 28.00
N ASP A 3 -67.19 55.49 28.40
CA ASP A 3 -67.36 54.60 29.54
C ASP A 3 -66.27 53.56 29.25
N SER A 4 -65.58 53.07 30.27
CA SER A 4 -64.71 51.89 30.14
C SER A 4 -65.58 50.66 29.86
N ASN A 5 -65.26 49.81 28.87
CA ASN A 5 -65.58 48.38 29.00
C ASN A 5 -64.79 47.47 28.03
N GLU A 6 -64.30 46.37 28.59
CA GLU A 6 -63.49 45.31 27.98
C GLU A 6 -64.32 44.22 27.26
N LYS A 7 -63.58 43.37 26.51
CA LYS A 7 -63.80 41.94 26.13
C LYS A 7 -64.31 41.61 24.70
N PRO A 8 -64.04 40.40 24.15
CA PRO A 8 -63.33 39.23 24.72
C PRO A 8 -62.18 38.64 23.87
N PHE A 9 -61.43 37.73 24.51
CA PHE A 9 -60.62 36.67 23.90
C PHE A 9 -61.38 35.86 22.83
N SER A 10 -60.76 35.57 21.68
CA SER A 10 -60.64 34.20 21.10
C SER A 10 -60.16 34.21 19.66
N GLY A 11 -59.38 33.19 19.31
CA GLY A 11 -59.28 32.70 17.93
C GLY A 11 -57.85 32.64 17.41
N GLY A 12 -57.08 31.67 17.91
CA GLY A 12 -55.76 31.39 17.38
C GLY A 12 -55.78 30.96 15.93
N THR A 13 -54.76 31.38 15.18
CA THR A 13 -54.31 30.68 13.98
C THR A 13 -52.80 30.48 14.09
N VAL A 14 -52.48 29.37 14.72
CA VAL A 14 -51.39 28.46 14.37
C VAL A 14 -50.21 29.11 13.67
N ARG A 15 -49.21 29.56 14.46
CA ARG A 15 -47.83 29.52 13.95
C ARG A 15 -47.57 28.05 13.64
N HIS A 16 -47.54 27.73 12.35
CA HIS A 16 -47.16 26.42 11.82
C HIS A 16 -45.69 26.24 12.19
N GLY A 17 -45.45 25.89 13.46
CA GLY A 17 -44.19 25.32 13.87
C GLY A 17 -43.99 24.14 12.94
N VAL A 18 -42.90 24.17 12.18
CA VAL A 18 -42.39 22.98 11.52
C VAL A 18 -42.28 21.96 12.64
N THR A 19 -43.25 21.06 12.71
CA THR A 19 -43.21 19.96 13.65
C THR A 19 -42.06 19.12 13.14
N MET A 20 -40.87 19.36 13.66
CA MET A 20 -39.85 18.32 13.73
C MET A 20 -40.37 17.30 14.74
N SER A 21 -41.44 16.61 14.35
CA SER A 21 -42.06 15.55 15.12
C SER A 21 -41.11 14.37 15.01
N GLY A 22 -40.24 14.28 16.01
CA GLY A 22 -39.38 13.15 16.21
C GLY A 22 -40.23 11.91 16.39
N TRP A 23 -40.05 10.95 15.50
CA TRP A 23 -40.12 9.55 15.86
C TRP A 23 -39.20 8.72 14.97
N LEU A 24 -37.90 8.97 15.05
CA LEU A 24 -36.96 7.87 14.84
C LEU A 24 -37.24 6.88 15.98
N SER A 25 -37.94 5.80 15.68
CA SER A 25 -38.21 4.76 16.68
C SER A 25 -36.88 4.34 17.30
N SER A 26 -36.85 4.05 18.61
CA SER A 26 -35.63 3.54 19.26
C SER A 26 -35.02 2.37 18.48
N ARG A 27 -35.87 1.59 17.78
CA ARG A 27 -35.47 0.54 16.85
C ARG A 27 -34.74 1.08 15.61
N SER A 28 -35.26 2.11 14.95
CA SER A 28 -34.62 2.77 13.81
C SER A 28 -33.28 3.41 14.18
N VAL A 29 -33.17 4.04 15.36
CA VAL A 29 -31.90 4.61 15.86
C VAL A 29 -30.88 3.51 16.13
N LYS A 30 -31.29 2.44 16.83
CA LYS A 30 -30.43 1.27 17.10
C LYS A 30 -29.96 0.62 15.80
N LEU A 31 -30.84 0.49 14.82
CA LEU A 31 -30.52 -0.12 13.53
C LEU A 31 -29.56 0.76 12.73
N ALA A 32 -29.78 2.08 12.69
CA ALA A 32 -28.83 3.02 12.09
C ALA A 32 -27.47 2.99 12.81
N ALA A 33 -27.45 2.93 14.14
CA ALA A 33 -26.22 2.80 14.91
C ALA A 33 -25.48 1.48 14.62
N CYS A 34 -26.20 0.35 14.50
CA CYS A 34 -25.61 -0.93 14.11
C CYS A 34 -25.00 -0.87 12.70
N VAL A 35 -25.70 -0.26 11.75
CA VAL A 35 -25.19 -0.08 10.37
C VAL A 35 -23.91 0.76 10.38
N LEU A 36 -23.92 1.91 11.06
CA LEU A 36 -22.73 2.76 11.15
C LEU A 36 -21.57 2.06 11.87
N ALA A 37 -21.84 1.30 12.93
CA ALA A 37 -20.83 0.51 13.62
C ALA A 37 -20.23 -0.56 12.69
N SER A 38 -21.07 -1.30 11.95
CA SER A 38 -20.58 -2.29 10.97
C SER A 38 -19.73 -1.64 9.87
N GLN A 39 -20.11 -0.44 9.40
CA GLN A 39 -19.36 0.29 8.38
C GLN A 39 -18.00 0.75 8.91
N MET A 40 -17.93 1.21 10.17
CA MET A 40 -16.68 1.59 10.81
C MET A 40 -15.74 0.39 10.97
N VAL A 41 -16.28 -0.76 11.38
CA VAL A 41 -15.51 -2.02 11.49
C VAL A 41 -14.97 -2.44 10.12
N LEU A 42 -15.82 -2.47 9.08
CA LEU A 42 -15.41 -2.85 7.73
C LEU A 42 -14.35 -1.90 7.17
N THR A 43 -14.51 -0.60 7.39
CA THR A 43 -13.55 0.43 6.97
C THR A 43 -12.22 0.27 7.71
N GLY A 44 -12.25 -0.02 9.01
CA GLY A 44 -11.06 -0.28 9.81
C GLY A 44 -10.28 -1.50 9.35
N ILE A 45 -10.99 -2.61 9.09
CA ILE A 45 -10.39 -3.84 8.54
C ILE A 45 -9.76 -3.56 7.18
N THR A 46 -10.49 -2.89 6.29
CA THR A 46 -9.99 -2.52 4.95
C THR A 46 -8.75 -1.63 5.03
N GLY A 47 -8.76 -0.62 5.91
CA GLY A 47 -7.63 0.28 6.09
C GLY A 47 -6.41 -0.42 6.68
N ALA A 48 -6.61 -1.31 7.67
CA ALA A 48 -5.55 -2.13 8.21
C ALA A 48 -4.95 -3.05 7.15
N TYR A 49 -5.80 -3.70 6.33
CA TYR A 49 -5.38 -4.54 5.23
C TYR A 49 -4.50 -3.77 4.23
N ILE A 50 -4.96 -2.60 3.75
CA ILE A 50 -4.19 -1.77 2.82
C ILE A 50 -2.83 -1.39 3.41
N LYS A 51 -2.77 -1.03 4.69
CA LYS A 51 -1.52 -0.66 5.35
C LYS A 51 -0.54 -1.85 5.47
N LEU A 52 -1.06 -3.05 5.69
CA LEU A 52 -0.27 -4.27 5.83
C LEU A 52 0.19 -4.84 4.48
N THR A 53 -0.54 -4.58 3.39
CA THR A 53 -0.22 -5.09 2.05
C THR A 53 0.28 -4.01 1.09
N ALA A 54 0.53 -2.79 1.58
CA ALA A 54 1.05 -1.71 0.74
C ALA A 54 2.44 -2.11 0.23
N PRO A 55 2.67 -2.05 -1.10
CA PRO A 55 3.93 -2.51 -1.65
C PRO A 55 5.06 -1.55 -1.29
N GLU A 56 6.20 -2.10 -0.89
CA GLU A 56 7.41 -1.31 -0.64
C GLU A 56 8.11 -1.02 -1.97
N ILE A 57 8.42 0.25 -2.25
CA ILE A 57 9.15 0.63 -3.46
C ILE A 57 10.63 0.79 -3.11
N VAL A 58 11.45 -0.08 -3.69
CA VAL A 58 12.89 -0.14 -3.43
C VAL A 58 13.67 -0.03 -4.73
N VAL A 59 14.97 0.25 -4.64
CA VAL A 59 15.83 0.45 -5.79
C VAL A 59 16.97 -0.57 -5.82
N PHE A 60 17.27 -1.04 -7.02
CA PHE A 60 18.36 -1.96 -7.32
C PHE A 60 19.27 -1.40 -8.42
N ASP A 61 20.57 -1.38 -8.18
CA ASP A 61 21.58 -1.04 -9.18
C ASP A 61 21.97 -2.27 -10.01
N MET A 62 21.14 -2.59 -11.00
CA MET A 62 21.41 -3.70 -11.91
C MET A 62 22.67 -3.46 -12.73
N LYS A 63 22.88 -2.23 -13.21
CA LYS A 63 24.04 -1.88 -14.03
C LYS A 63 25.34 -2.11 -13.26
N GLY A 64 25.46 -1.53 -12.07
CA GLY A 64 26.65 -1.70 -11.23
C GLY A 64 26.88 -3.16 -10.84
N THR A 65 25.81 -3.95 -10.69
CA THR A 65 25.91 -5.38 -10.37
C THR A 65 26.42 -6.21 -11.56
N ILE A 66 25.93 -5.94 -12.78
CA ILE A 66 26.42 -6.57 -14.01
C ILE A 66 27.87 -6.15 -14.29
N ASP A 67 28.19 -4.86 -14.17
CA ASP A 67 29.54 -4.34 -14.41
C ASP A 67 30.56 -5.00 -13.45
N LEU A 68 30.18 -5.19 -12.17
CA LEU A 68 30.99 -5.91 -11.19
C LEU A 68 31.18 -7.38 -11.57
N PHE A 69 30.13 -8.08 -12.01
CA PHE A 69 30.23 -9.46 -12.48
C PHE A 69 31.15 -9.57 -13.71
N MET A 70 31.05 -8.65 -14.66
CA MET A 70 31.93 -8.62 -15.83
C MET A 70 33.39 -8.39 -15.44
N GLN A 71 33.65 -7.50 -14.48
CA GLN A 71 34.99 -7.28 -13.95
C GLN A 71 35.55 -8.54 -13.25
N GLN A 72 34.73 -9.25 -12.49
CA GLN A 72 35.13 -10.48 -11.81
C GLN A 72 35.34 -11.65 -12.78
N SER A 73 34.46 -11.82 -13.75
CA SER A 73 34.54 -12.89 -14.74
C SER A 73 35.70 -12.71 -15.72
N ALA A 74 36.08 -11.47 -16.05
CA ALA A 74 37.24 -11.18 -16.88
C ALA A 74 38.56 -11.71 -16.27
N GLN A 75 38.62 -11.88 -14.95
CA GLN A 75 39.80 -12.45 -14.27
C GLN A 75 39.90 -13.97 -14.40
N LEU A 76 38.80 -14.66 -14.78
CA LEU A 76 38.71 -16.12 -14.73
C LEU A 76 39.28 -16.84 -15.96
N GLN A 77 39.83 -16.14 -16.97
CA GLN A 77 40.36 -16.73 -18.21
C GLN A 77 39.53 -17.91 -18.72
N LEU A 78 38.25 -17.64 -19.01
CA LEU A 78 37.30 -18.66 -19.40
C LEU A 78 37.30 -18.87 -20.91
N ASP A 79 37.16 -20.14 -21.31
CA ASP A 79 36.75 -20.49 -22.66
C ASP A 79 35.30 -20.04 -22.92
N GLU A 80 34.92 -19.85 -24.17
CA GLU A 80 33.63 -19.27 -24.56
C GLU A 80 32.44 -20.04 -23.98
N ASP A 81 32.49 -21.37 -23.95
CA ASP A 81 31.42 -22.21 -23.41
C ASP A 81 31.26 -22.03 -21.89
N LYS A 82 32.38 -21.87 -21.18
CA LYS A 82 32.39 -21.62 -19.73
C LYS A 82 31.92 -20.21 -19.41
N ALA A 83 32.28 -19.22 -20.23
CA ALA A 83 31.83 -17.83 -20.07
C ALA A 83 30.31 -17.73 -20.26
N LYS A 84 29.74 -18.43 -21.26
CA LYS A 84 28.28 -18.50 -21.47
C LYS A 84 27.57 -19.18 -20.29
N ALA A 85 28.10 -20.31 -19.82
CA ALA A 85 27.52 -21.02 -18.68
C ALA A 85 27.54 -20.15 -17.41
N LEU A 86 28.65 -19.46 -17.13
CA LEU A 86 28.78 -18.57 -15.97
C LEU A 86 27.80 -17.39 -16.06
N THR A 87 27.69 -16.76 -17.22
CA THR A 87 26.76 -15.65 -17.46
C THR A 87 25.30 -16.09 -17.29
N SER A 88 24.94 -17.27 -17.79
CA SER A 88 23.61 -17.84 -17.64
C SER A 88 23.27 -18.06 -16.15
N ARG A 89 24.19 -18.69 -15.40
CA ARG A 89 24.03 -18.91 -13.95
C ARG A 89 23.85 -17.61 -13.19
N PHE A 90 24.66 -16.60 -13.50
CA PHE A 90 24.53 -15.27 -12.89
C PHE A 90 23.15 -14.64 -13.16
N ASN A 91 22.67 -14.67 -14.41
CA ASN A 91 21.37 -14.10 -14.76
C ASN A 91 20.20 -14.83 -14.08
N THR A 92 20.28 -16.16 -13.98
CA THR A 92 19.31 -16.96 -13.23
C THR A 92 19.34 -16.59 -11.75
N ALA A 93 20.52 -16.59 -11.11
CA ALA A 93 20.67 -16.25 -9.70
C ALA A 93 20.17 -14.83 -9.39
N MET A 94 20.42 -13.86 -10.28
CA MET A 94 19.91 -12.48 -10.16
C MET A 94 18.38 -12.44 -10.27
N SER A 95 17.80 -13.12 -11.24
CA SER A 95 16.34 -13.15 -11.43
C SER A 95 15.64 -13.81 -10.25
N ASP A 96 16.18 -14.93 -9.76
CA ASP A 96 15.64 -15.67 -8.62
C ASP A 96 15.74 -14.86 -7.33
N SER A 97 16.89 -14.21 -7.09
CA SER A 97 17.11 -13.34 -5.93
C SER A 97 16.12 -12.17 -5.90
N LEU A 98 15.94 -11.50 -7.04
CA LEU A 98 14.97 -10.40 -7.15
C LEU A 98 13.53 -10.88 -6.95
N ASN A 99 13.15 -12.01 -7.56
CA ASN A 99 11.78 -12.54 -7.45
C ASN A 99 11.44 -12.98 -6.01
N GLU A 100 12.39 -13.65 -5.34
CA GLU A 100 12.23 -14.05 -3.94
C GLU A 100 12.14 -12.83 -3.01
N TRP A 101 12.94 -11.80 -3.27
CA TRP A 101 12.87 -10.54 -2.53
C TRP A 101 11.52 -9.84 -2.72
N GLN A 102 11.04 -9.72 -3.95
CA GLN A 102 9.74 -9.13 -4.26
C GLN A 102 8.59 -9.87 -3.59
N THR A 103 8.64 -11.21 -3.59
CA THR A 103 7.59 -12.04 -3.01
C THR A 103 7.58 -11.96 -1.49
N SER A 104 8.76 -12.00 -0.85
CA SER A 104 8.90 -11.95 0.61
C SER A 104 8.56 -10.58 1.21
N HIS A 105 8.87 -9.50 0.49
CA HIS A 105 8.68 -8.13 0.97
C HIS A 105 7.44 -7.44 0.39
N ASN A 106 6.69 -8.11 -0.49
CA ASN A 106 5.64 -7.48 -1.30
C ASN A 106 6.17 -6.17 -1.94
N ALA A 107 7.35 -6.25 -2.54
CA ALA A 107 8.09 -5.09 -2.98
C ALA A 107 8.08 -4.91 -4.50
N ILE A 108 8.11 -3.65 -4.93
CA ILE A 108 8.33 -3.25 -6.31
C ILE A 108 9.77 -2.75 -6.42
N ILE A 109 10.60 -3.48 -7.16
CA ILE A 109 12.00 -3.13 -7.36
C ILE A 109 12.14 -2.27 -8.61
N LEU A 110 12.70 -1.07 -8.45
CA LEU A 110 13.03 -0.16 -9.54
C LEU A 110 14.53 -0.20 -9.83
N VAL A 111 14.92 -0.14 -11.10
CA VAL A 111 16.34 -0.10 -11.48
C VAL A 111 16.86 1.35 -11.41
N LYS A 112 18.09 1.56 -10.89
CA LYS A 112 18.66 2.91 -10.60
C LYS A 112 18.61 4.01 -11.68
N PRO A 113 18.54 3.79 -13.01
CA PRO A 113 18.35 4.95 -13.90
C PRO A 113 16.92 5.53 -13.86
N ALA A 114 15.98 4.93 -13.13
CA ALA A 114 14.57 5.33 -13.09
C ALA A 114 14.12 6.09 -11.81
N ALA A 115 14.99 6.23 -10.80
CA ALA A 115 14.63 6.86 -9.53
C ALA A 115 15.18 8.30 -9.43
N VAL A 116 14.30 9.30 -9.52
CA VAL A 116 14.64 10.73 -9.30
C VAL A 116 14.60 11.13 -7.81
N SER A 117 14.10 10.23 -6.95
CA SER A 117 13.95 10.42 -5.51
C SER A 117 14.73 9.36 -4.73
N PRO A 118 15.23 9.67 -3.52
CA PRO A 118 15.91 8.68 -2.68
C PRO A 118 14.91 7.62 -2.22
N LEU A 119 15.07 6.41 -2.76
CA LEU A 119 14.35 5.21 -2.38
C LEU A 119 15.33 4.28 -1.63
N PRO A 120 14.82 3.37 -0.77
CA PRO A 120 15.66 2.35 -0.13
C PRO A 120 16.45 1.54 -1.17
N ASP A 121 17.75 1.42 -0.97
CA ASP A 121 18.65 0.70 -1.89
C ASP A 121 18.95 -0.70 -1.36
N ILE A 122 18.48 -1.72 -2.06
CA ILE A 122 18.63 -3.13 -1.70
C ILE A 122 19.82 -3.81 -2.40
N THR A 123 20.63 -3.04 -3.12
CA THR A 123 21.68 -3.56 -4.00
C THR A 123 22.68 -4.47 -3.29
N THR A 124 23.12 -4.11 -2.08
CA THR A 124 24.11 -4.90 -1.32
C THR A 124 23.57 -6.27 -0.92
N GLU A 125 22.30 -6.33 -0.52
CA GLU A 125 21.64 -7.56 -0.08
C GLU A 125 21.42 -8.52 -1.25
N ILE A 126 20.86 -8.00 -2.35
CA ILE A 126 20.66 -8.78 -3.58
C ILE A 126 22.00 -9.31 -4.11
N ARG A 127 23.07 -8.50 -4.11
CA ARG A 127 24.40 -8.99 -4.52
C ARG A 127 24.92 -10.14 -3.67
N SER A 128 24.73 -10.06 -2.34
CA SER A 128 25.14 -11.13 -1.43
C SER A 128 24.38 -12.42 -1.70
N ASP A 129 23.08 -12.32 -1.95
CA ASP A 129 22.25 -13.49 -2.25
C ASP A 129 22.56 -14.09 -3.64
N ILE A 130 22.82 -13.26 -4.66
CA ILE A 130 23.30 -13.72 -5.97
C ILE A 130 24.62 -14.48 -5.83
N ALA A 131 25.57 -13.94 -5.07
CA ALA A 131 26.87 -14.59 -4.86
C ALA A 131 26.70 -15.96 -4.20
N ARG A 132 25.84 -16.04 -3.17
CA ARG A 132 25.48 -17.30 -2.51
C ARG A 132 24.88 -18.31 -3.49
N ARG A 133 23.85 -17.95 -4.25
CA ARG A 133 23.21 -18.85 -5.23
C ARG A 133 24.15 -19.31 -6.35
N THR A 134 25.05 -18.42 -6.78
CA THR A 134 26.03 -18.75 -7.82
C THR A 134 27.09 -19.74 -7.31
N GLN A 135 27.41 -19.72 -6.02
CA GLN A 135 28.29 -20.68 -5.35
C GLN A 135 27.59 -22.01 -5.05
N GLU A 136 26.32 -21.98 -4.64
CA GLU A 136 25.52 -23.17 -4.33
C GLU A 136 25.16 -24.01 -5.57
N GLY A 137 25.14 -23.40 -6.77
CA GLY A 137 24.93 -24.08 -8.05
C GLY A 137 26.19 -24.71 -8.68
N GLN A 138 27.24 -24.95 -7.91
CA GLN A 138 28.50 -25.59 -8.36
C GLN A 138 28.53 -27.09 -8.13
#